data_AF-A0A5S9MGK1-F1
#
_entry.id   AF-A0A5S9MGK1-F1
#
_cell.length_a   1.000
_cell.length_b   1.000
_cell.length_c   1.000
_cell.angle_alpha   90.00
_cell.angle_beta   90.00
_cell.angle_gamma   90.00
#
_symmetry.space_group_name_H-M   'P 1'
#
loop_
_entity.id
_entity.type
_entity.pdbx_description
1 polymer ?
#
loop_
_entity_poly.entity_id
_entity_poly.type
_entity_poly.pdbx_seq_one_letter_code
_entity_poly.pdbx_strand_id
1 'polypeptide(L)'
;MSESLRDVIRAVQQSVDNVASASEELTTASASQTSQATEHITMSIEQFSNGNEAQNEKVESSTNQLEAMNEGLQDMSQTSSEVAAVSIQSTEAAGQGGRIVESTASQMKHIDTSVQEAEQVMKELEYKSKDITSILNVINGIADQTNLLALNAAIEAARAGESGRGFSVVAEEVRKLAVQSADSAKEIEKLIQEIVLEIAKSQDMFKAVNREVNAGLGMTEEAKRKLPAHL
;
A
#
# COMPACT_ATOMS: atom_id res chain seq x y z
N MET A 1 -5.44 110.74 -74.40
CA MET A 1 -6.24 110.46 -73.18
C MET A 1 -7.37 109.45 -73.42
N SER A 2 -8.11 109.51 -74.53
CA SER A 2 -9.18 108.54 -74.82
C SER A 2 -8.69 107.09 -75.00
N GLU A 3 -7.48 106.89 -75.53
CA GLU A 3 -6.87 105.58 -75.76
C GLU A 3 -6.48 104.88 -74.44
N SER A 4 -5.76 105.59 -73.56
CA SER A 4 -5.44 105.11 -72.21
C SER A 4 -6.67 104.79 -71.35
N LEU A 5 -7.75 105.58 -71.45
CA LEU A 5 -8.99 105.28 -70.74
C LEU A 5 -9.70 104.03 -71.30
N ARG A 6 -9.63 103.82 -72.62
CA ARG A 6 -10.13 102.60 -73.27
C ARG A 6 -9.34 101.37 -72.83
N ASP A 7 -8.02 101.45 -72.72
CA ASP A 7 -7.18 100.34 -72.25
C ASP A 7 -7.45 100.00 -70.78
N VAL A 8 -7.64 101.00 -69.93
CA VAL A 8 -8.04 100.80 -68.52
C VAL A 8 -9.41 100.14 -68.44
N ILE A 9 -10.41 100.61 -69.21
CA ILE A 9 -11.73 99.98 -69.24
C ILE A 9 -11.65 98.53 -69.74
N ARG A 10 -10.81 98.25 -70.75
CA ARG A 10 -10.59 96.88 -71.27
C ARG A 10 -9.93 95.98 -70.22
N ALA A 11 -8.96 96.48 -69.48
CA ALA A 11 -8.29 95.76 -68.40
C ALA A 11 -9.23 95.50 -67.21
N VAL A 12 -10.11 96.45 -66.88
CA VAL A 12 -11.16 96.28 -65.86
C VAL A 12 -12.18 95.24 -66.32
N GLN A 13 -12.64 95.28 -67.58
CA GLN A 13 -13.55 94.28 -68.14
C GLN A 13 -12.95 92.88 -68.06
N GLN A 14 -11.68 92.73 -68.47
CA GLN A 14 -10.93 91.47 -68.36
C GLN A 14 -10.80 90.99 -66.91
N SER A 15 -10.58 91.90 -65.96
CA SER A 15 -10.49 91.57 -64.54
C SER A 15 -11.84 91.11 -63.98
N VAL A 16 -12.94 91.73 -64.39
CA VAL A 16 -14.29 91.30 -64.00
C VAL A 16 -14.62 89.91 -64.56
N ASP A 17 -14.29 89.64 -65.83
CA ASP A 17 -14.51 88.32 -66.45
C ASP A 17 -13.65 87.23 -65.77
N ASN A 18 -12.41 87.56 -65.40
CA ASN A 18 -11.54 86.66 -64.64
C ASN A 18 -12.09 86.39 -63.22
N VAL A 19 -12.60 87.43 -62.54
CA VAL A 19 -13.22 87.29 -61.20
C VAL A 19 -14.52 86.50 -61.26
N ALA A 20 -15.34 86.69 -62.30
CA ALA A 20 -16.56 85.93 -62.52
C ALA A 20 -16.25 84.45 -62.76
N SER A 21 -15.31 84.14 -63.65
CA SER A 21 -14.85 82.77 -63.93
C SER A 21 -14.27 82.10 -62.68
N ALA A 22 -13.40 82.81 -61.96
CA ALA A 22 -12.81 82.31 -60.71
C ALA A 22 -13.89 82.08 -59.64
N SER A 23 -14.90 82.96 -59.53
CA SER A 23 -16.01 82.77 -58.59
C SER A 23 -16.88 81.58 -58.98
N GLU A 24 -17.11 81.35 -60.27
CA GLU A 24 -17.88 80.22 -60.79
C GLU A 24 -17.14 78.90 -60.55
N GLU A 25 -15.83 78.84 -60.76
CA GLU A 25 -14.96 77.71 -60.37
C GLU A 25 -14.99 77.47 -58.85
N LEU A 26 -14.88 78.53 -58.04
CA LEU A 26 -14.86 78.43 -56.59
C LEU A 26 -16.22 77.92 -56.05
N THR A 27 -17.32 78.39 -56.63
CA THR A 27 -18.67 77.99 -56.23
C THR A 27 -19.00 76.58 -56.71
N THR A 28 -18.57 76.20 -57.91
CA THR A 28 -19.00 74.93 -58.52
C THR A 28 -18.05 73.79 -58.17
N ALA A 29 -16.74 73.99 -58.33
CA ALA A 29 -15.75 72.94 -58.07
C ALA A 29 -15.39 72.87 -56.58
N SER A 30 -14.94 73.99 -56.00
CA SER A 30 -14.45 73.97 -54.61
C SER A 30 -15.56 73.72 -53.59
N ALA A 31 -16.75 74.32 -53.75
CA ALA A 31 -17.86 74.08 -52.81
C ALA A 31 -18.41 72.64 -52.92
N SER A 32 -18.55 72.11 -54.14
CA SER A 32 -19.00 70.72 -54.35
C SER A 32 -18.01 69.72 -53.76
N GLN A 33 -16.71 69.92 -54.01
CA GLN A 33 -15.65 69.07 -53.47
C GLN A 33 -15.58 69.14 -51.94
N THR A 34 -15.80 70.33 -51.35
CA THR A 34 -15.91 70.51 -49.90
C THR A 34 -17.12 69.78 -49.33
N SER A 35 -18.27 69.83 -50.01
CA SER A 35 -19.48 69.10 -49.60
C SER A 35 -19.25 67.59 -49.59
N GLN A 36 -18.66 67.04 -50.66
CA GLN A 36 -18.32 65.61 -50.74
C GLN A 36 -17.32 65.18 -49.65
N ALA A 37 -16.30 66.00 -49.40
CA ALA A 37 -15.33 65.73 -48.33
C ALA A 37 -16.02 65.71 -46.95
N THR A 38 -16.97 66.63 -46.71
CA THR A 38 -17.74 66.70 -45.46
C THR A 38 -18.66 65.48 -45.29
N GLU A 39 -19.29 65.02 -46.36
CA GLU A 39 -20.13 63.81 -46.37
C GLU A 39 -19.29 62.56 -46.06
N HIS A 40 -18.11 62.41 -46.68
CA HIS A 40 -17.17 61.34 -46.37
C HIS A 40 -16.67 61.39 -44.91
N ILE A 41 -16.40 62.58 -44.37
CA ILE A 41 -16.03 62.74 -42.96
C ILE A 41 -17.17 62.28 -42.06
N THR A 42 -18.41 62.66 -42.37
CA THR A 42 -19.60 62.26 -41.59
C THR A 42 -19.77 60.75 -41.58
N MET A 43 -19.68 60.09 -42.74
CA MET A 43 -19.73 58.63 -42.84
C MET A 43 -18.60 57.95 -42.03
N SER A 44 -17.39 58.51 -42.08
CA SER A 44 -16.25 57.99 -41.33
C SER A 44 -16.44 58.13 -39.82
N ILE A 45 -17.05 59.23 -39.37
CA ILE A 45 -17.39 59.47 -37.96
C ILE A 45 -18.47 58.49 -37.49
N GLU A 46 -19.50 58.22 -38.29
CA GLU A 46 -20.53 57.22 -37.96
C GLU A 46 -19.93 55.81 -37.84
N GLN A 47 -19.08 55.42 -38.80
CA GLN A 47 -18.39 54.14 -38.74
C GLN A 47 -17.46 54.05 -37.53
N PHE A 48 -16.78 55.14 -37.19
CA PHE A 48 -15.95 55.22 -35.99
C PHE A 48 -16.79 55.07 -34.71
N SER A 49 -17.93 55.75 -34.63
CA SER A 49 -18.86 55.65 -33.49
C SER A 49 -19.35 54.21 -33.29
N ASN A 50 -19.81 53.56 -34.37
CA ASN A 50 -20.27 52.17 -34.34
C ASN A 50 -19.14 51.20 -33.95
N GLY A 51 -17.93 51.43 -34.47
CA GLY A 51 -16.75 50.65 -34.09
C GLY A 51 -16.39 50.81 -32.62
N ASN A 52 -16.55 52.01 -32.06
CA ASN A 52 -16.27 52.32 -30.67
C ASN A 52 -17.29 51.66 -29.72
N GLU A 53 -18.57 51.59 -30.13
CA GLU A 53 -19.61 50.90 -29.37
C GLU A 53 -19.36 49.39 -29.32
N ALA A 54 -19.06 48.75 -30.45
CA ALA A 54 -18.66 47.34 -30.51
C ALA A 54 -17.36 47.06 -29.72
N GLN A 55 -16.44 48.03 -29.68
CA GLN A 55 -15.23 47.93 -28.87
C GLN A 55 -15.56 47.97 -27.37
N ASN A 56 -16.47 48.82 -26.94
CA ASN A 56 -16.95 48.87 -25.55
C ASN A 56 -17.57 47.54 -25.12
N GLU A 57 -18.44 46.93 -25.95
CA GLU A 57 -19.02 45.61 -25.67
C GLU A 57 -17.95 44.52 -25.50
N LYS A 58 -16.91 44.54 -26.35
CA LYS A 58 -15.77 43.62 -26.24
C LYS A 58 -14.96 43.83 -24.97
N VAL A 59 -14.77 45.08 -24.55
CA VAL A 59 -14.06 45.41 -23.31
C VAL A 59 -14.86 44.89 -22.10
N GLU A 60 -16.17 45.12 -22.07
CA GLU A 60 -17.04 44.60 -21.01
C GLU A 60 -17.00 43.06 -20.95
N SER A 61 -17.13 42.38 -22.09
CA SER A 61 -16.99 40.93 -22.15
C SER A 61 -15.62 40.44 -21.69
N SER A 62 -14.54 41.17 -21.99
CA SER A 62 -13.18 40.80 -21.56
C SER A 62 -13.02 40.95 -20.05
N THR A 63 -13.59 42.00 -19.46
CA THR A 63 -13.61 42.20 -18.01
C THR A 63 -14.33 41.04 -17.30
N ASN A 64 -15.50 40.64 -17.78
CA ASN A 64 -16.25 39.50 -17.22
C ASN A 64 -15.45 38.19 -17.29
N GLN A 65 -14.71 37.96 -18.39
CA GLN A 65 -13.84 36.80 -18.52
C GLN A 65 -12.65 36.84 -17.56
N LEU A 66 -12.07 38.03 -17.31
CA LEU A 66 -11.00 38.21 -16.33
C LEU A 66 -11.48 37.98 -14.91
N GLU A 67 -12.70 38.40 -14.56
CA GLU A 67 -13.30 38.11 -13.26
C GLU A 67 -13.48 36.61 -13.03
N ALA A 68 -14.08 35.90 -14.01
CA ALA A 68 -14.22 34.44 -13.94
C ALA A 68 -12.86 33.72 -13.89
N MET A 69 -11.84 34.24 -14.60
CA MET A 69 -10.48 33.71 -14.52
C MET A 69 -9.88 33.88 -13.13
N ASN A 70 -10.11 35.02 -12.48
CA ASN A 70 -9.62 35.29 -11.13
C ASN A 70 -10.28 34.36 -10.10
N GLU A 71 -11.58 34.10 -10.22
CA GLU A 71 -12.29 33.10 -9.40
C GLU A 71 -11.67 31.70 -9.59
N GLY A 72 -11.46 31.27 -10.83
CA GLY A 72 -10.83 29.97 -11.12
C GLY A 72 -9.40 29.85 -10.58
N LEU A 73 -8.62 30.93 -10.59
CA LEU A 73 -7.29 30.95 -9.97
C LEU A 73 -7.35 30.81 -8.45
N GLN A 74 -8.36 31.40 -7.81
CA GLN A 74 -8.57 31.30 -6.38
C GLN A 74 -8.95 29.86 -5.96
N ASP A 75 -9.86 29.24 -6.71
CA ASP A 75 -10.24 27.83 -6.52
C ASP A 75 -9.04 26.88 -6.75
N MET A 76 -8.23 27.15 -7.76
CA MET A 76 -7.02 26.36 -8.03
C MET A 76 -5.98 26.48 -6.90
N SER A 77 -5.83 27.68 -6.34
CA SER A 77 -4.96 27.91 -5.18
C SER A 77 -5.42 27.15 -3.94
N GLN A 78 -6.74 27.17 -3.68
CA GLN A 78 -7.33 26.42 -2.58
C GLN A 78 -7.14 24.90 -2.77
N THR A 79 -7.48 24.39 -3.95
CA THR A 79 -7.32 22.96 -4.29
C THR A 79 -5.86 22.52 -4.16
N SER A 80 -4.91 23.35 -4.60
CA SER A 80 -3.48 23.06 -4.47
C SER A 80 -3.04 22.96 -3.01
N SER A 81 -3.59 23.83 -2.14
CA SER A 81 -3.32 23.80 -0.70
C SER A 81 -3.89 22.55 -0.03
N GLU A 82 -5.09 22.12 -0.43
CA GLU A 82 -5.71 20.89 0.04
C GLU A 82 -4.91 19.65 -0.40
N VAL A 83 -4.47 19.60 -1.66
CA VAL A 83 -3.61 18.52 -2.19
C VAL A 83 -2.29 18.45 -1.41
N ALA A 84 -1.67 19.58 -1.09
CA ALA A 84 -0.45 19.62 -0.27
C ALA A 84 -0.69 19.05 1.13
N ALA A 85 -1.81 19.42 1.77
CA ALA A 85 -2.18 18.89 3.09
C ALA A 85 -2.40 17.37 3.07
N VAL A 86 -3.13 16.85 2.08
CA VAL A 86 -3.38 15.41 1.90
C VAL A 86 -2.09 14.66 1.61
N SER A 87 -1.16 15.25 0.84
CA SER A 87 0.16 14.66 0.57
C SER A 87 1.01 14.52 1.84
N ILE A 88 0.95 15.52 2.74
CA ILE A 88 1.63 15.46 4.04
C ILE A 88 1.03 14.34 4.90
N GLN A 89 -0.30 14.26 5.00
CA GLN A 89 -0.97 13.20 5.75
C GLN A 89 -0.67 11.80 5.18
N SER A 90 -0.63 11.66 3.85
CA SER A 90 -0.28 10.40 3.19
C SER A 90 1.16 9.97 3.51
N THR A 91 2.08 10.93 3.60
CA THR A 91 3.47 10.68 4.01
C THR A 91 3.56 10.22 5.45
N GLU A 92 2.83 10.87 6.36
CA GLU A 92 2.79 10.47 7.77
C GLU A 92 2.20 9.06 7.95
N ALA A 93 1.11 8.77 7.26
CA ALA A 93 0.48 7.45 7.25
C ALA A 93 1.43 6.35 6.71
N ALA A 94 2.18 6.64 5.64
CA ALA A 94 3.20 5.74 5.13
C ALA A 94 4.32 5.50 6.15
N GLY A 95 4.77 6.54 6.86
CA GLY A 95 5.74 6.44 7.94
C GLY A 95 5.25 5.62 9.13
N GLN A 96 3.98 5.77 9.52
CA GLN A 96 3.32 4.92 10.52
C GLN A 96 3.26 3.46 10.06
N GLY A 97 2.86 3.22 8.81
CA GLY A 97 2.85 1.89 8.20
C GLY A 97 4.23 1.22 8.22
N GLY A 98 5.29 1.98 7.94
CA GLY A 98 6.66 1.47 8.02
C GLY A 98 7.06 0.99 9.41
N ARG A 99 6.69 1.72 10.47
CA ARG A 99 6.93 1.28 11.86
C ARG A 99 6.17 -0.01 12.20
N ILE A 100 4.96 -0.18 11.70
CA ILE A 100 4.17 -1.41 11.89
C ILE A 100 4.84 -2.60 11.20
N VAL A 101 5.34 -2.41 9.96
CA VAL A 101 6.08 -3.44 9.23
C VAL A 101 7.35 -3.86 9.99
N GLU A 102 8.10 -2.89 10.51
CA GLU A 102 9.30 -3.16 11.30
C GLU A 102 9.00 -3.93 12.59
N SER A 103 7.95 -3.52 13.32
CA SER A 103 7.48 -4.24 14.50
C SER A 103 7.04 -5.68 14.16
N THR A 104 6.36 -5.86 13.02
CA THR A 104 5.93 -7.18 12.53
C THR A 104 7.13 -8.08 12.20
N ALA A 105 8.16 -7.53 11.53
CA ALA A 105 9.39 -8.26 11.25
C ALA A 105 10.11 -8.70 12.53
N SER A 106 10.18 -7.81 13.54
CA SER A 106 10.74 -8.16 14.84
C SER A 106 9.93 -9.26 15.54
N GLN A 107 8.60 -9.20 15.48
CA GLN A 107 7.75 -10.22 16.06
C GLN A 107 7.91 -11.58 15.36
N MET A 108 8.04 -11.60 14.04
CA MET A 108 8.32 -12.83 13.29
C MET A 108 9.66 -13.45 13.68
N LYS A 109 10.68 -12.64 13.93
CA LYS A 109 11.98 -13.12 14.44
C LYS A 109 11.87 -13.71 15.86
N HIS A 110 11.02 -13.14 16.72
CA HIS A 110 10.73 -13.73 18.02
C HIS A 110 10.02 -15.08 17.89
N ILE A 111 9.06 -15.20 16.98
CA ILE A 111 8.37 -16.47 16.70
C ILE A 111 9.37 -17.52 16.19
N ASP A 112 10.25 -17.17 15.25
CA ASP A 112 11.32 -18.07 14.77
C ASP A 112 12.17 -18.63 15.93
N THR A 113 12.59 -17.74 16.84
CA THR A 113 13.38 -18.15 18.02
C THR A 113 12.60 -19.08 18.93
N SER A 114 11.33 -18.76 19.24
CA SER A 114 10.49 -19.60 20.10
C SER A 114 10.19 -20.97 19.48
N VAL A 115 10.07 -21.05 18.15
CA VAL A 115 9.90 -22.34 17.45
C VAL A 115 11.17 -23.17 17.54
N GLN A 116 12.35 -22.57 17.36
CA GLN A 116 13.63 -23.27 17.51
C GLN A 116 13.83 -23.81 18.94
N GLU A 117 13.44 -23.04 19.96
CA GLU A 117 13.45 -23.49 21.36
C GLU A 117 12.48 -24.68 21.57
N ALA A 118 11.28 -24.61 21.00
CA ALA A 118 10.30 -25.70 21.09
C ALA A 118 10.77 -26.98 20.37
N GLU A 119 11.42 -26.85 19.20
CA GLU A 119 12.05 -27.96 18.48
C GLU A 119 13.12 -28.65 19.35
N GLN A 120 13.95 -27.86 20.04
CA GLN A 120 14.97 -28.39 20.95
C GLN A 120 14.36 -29.17 22.11
N VAL A 121 13.29 -28.64 22.74
CA VAL A 121 12.57 -29.34 23.82
C VAL A 121 11.96 -30.65 23.33
N MET A 122 11.35 -30.67 22.14
CA MET A 122 10.79 -31.90 21.56
C MET A 122 11.88 -32.95 21.27
N LYS A 123 13.05 -32.51 20.82
CA LYS A 123 14.18 -33.40 20.59
C LYS A 123 14.69 -34.04 21.90
N GLU A 124 14.75 -33.26 22.97
CA GLU A 124 15.08 -33.78 24.30
C GLU A 124 14.03 -34.77 24.81
N LEU A 125 12.76 -34.48 24.58
CA LEU A 125 11.66 -35.39 24.93
C LEU A 125 11.71 -36.70 24.14
N GLU A 126 12.12 -36.64 22.87
CA GLU A 126 12.35 -37.83 22.03
C GLU A 126 13.43 -38.73 22.63
N TYR A 127 14.57 -38.14 23.04
CA TYR A 127 15.65 -38.89 23.68
C TYR A 127 15.20 -39.52 25.01
N LYS A 128 14.52 -38.76 25.88
CA LYS A 128 13.98 -39.29 27.14
C LYS A 128 12.98 -40.43 26.93
N SER A 129 12.15 -40.34 25.90
CA SER A 129 11.18 -41.39 25.57
C SER A 129 11.87 -42.69 25.10
N LYS A 130 12.98 -42.57 24.35
CA LYS A 130 13.83 -43.71 23.98
C LYS A 130 14.50 -44.34 25.19
N ASP A 131 14.98 -43.53 26.13
CA ASP A 131 15.57 -44.03 27.39
C ASP A 131 14.53 -44.79 28.23
N ILE A 132 13.31 -44.28 28.34
CA ILE A 132 12.20 -44.97 29.03
C ILE A 132 11.89 -46.31 28.35
N THR A 133 11.85 -46.34 27.01
CA THR A 133 11.65 -47.58 26.25
C THR A 133 12.72 -48.62 26.57
N SER A 134 13.99 -48.19 26.68
CA SER A 134 15.10 -49.06 27.07
C SER A 134 14.92 -49.62 28.49
N ILE A 135 14.49 -48.77 29.45
CA ILE A 135 14.21 -49.18 30.83
C ILE A 135 13.05 -50.20 30.87
N LEU A 136 11.98 -49.98 30.10
CA LEU A 136 10.85 -50.91 30.03
C LEU A 136 11.26 -52.29 29.49
N ASN A 137 12.17 -52.33 28.51
CA ASN A 137 12.73 -53.60 28.03
C ASN A 137 13.49 -54.35 29.13
N VAL A 138 14.24 -53.65 29.98
CA VAL A 138 14.92 -54.24 31.14
C VAL A 138 13.89 -54.76 32.16
N ILE A 139 12.85 -53.98 32.46
CA ILE A 139 11.78 -54.39 33.39
C ILE A 139 11.06 -55.64 32.90
N ASN A 140 10.70 -55.69 31.60
CA ASN A 140 10.12 -56.89 30.99
C ASN A 140 11.05 -58.09 31.12
N GLY A 141 12.35 -57.92 30.86
CA GLY A 141 13.33 -59.00 31.07
C GLY A 141 13.42 -59.48 32.52
N ILE A 142 13.36 -58.57 33.50
CA ILE A 142 13.34 -58.90 34.94
C ILE A 142 12.04 -59.64 35.29
N ALA A 143 10.89 -59.18 34.78
CA ALA A 143 9.60 -59.81 35.02
C ALA A 143 9.56 -61.24 34.45
N ASP A 144 10.06 -61.44 33.23
CA ASP A 144 10.16 -62.77 32.61
C ASP A 144 11.10 -63.70 33.41
N GLN A 145 12.25 -63.19 33.85
CA GLN A 145 13.18 -63.96 34.68
C GLN A 145 12.58 -64.30 36.05
N THR A 146 11.84 -63.37 36.66
CA THR A 146 11.15 -63.58 37.95
C THR A 146 10.03 -64.61 37.80
N ASN A 147 9.27 -64.56 36.70
CA ASN A 147 8.25 -65.53 36.36
C ASN A 147 8.85 -66.95 36.19
N LEU A 148 9.99 -67.08 35.50
CA LEU A 148 10.71 -68.35 35.37
C LEU A 148 11.25 -68.87 36.71
N LEU A 149 11.82 -67.99 37.55
CA LEU A 149 12.29 -68.35 38.88
C LEU A 149 11.14 -68.82 39.79
N ALA A 150 10.01 -68.11 39.76
CA ALA A 150 8.82 -68.45 40.51
C ALA A 150 8.21 -69.79 40.05
N LEU A 151 8.19 -70.04 38.74
CA LEU A 151 7.75 -71.33 38.18
C LEU A 151 8.65 -72.48 38.65
N ASN A 152 9.97 -72.31 38.60
CA ASN A 152 10.91 -73.33 39.09
C ASN A 152 10.74 -73.57 40.60
N ALA A 153 10.51 -72.53 41.39
CA ALA A 153 10.24 -72.65 42.82
C ALA A 153 8.90 -73.36 43.10
N ALA A 154 7.86 -73.11 42.30
CA ALA A 154 6.58 -73.80 42.41
C ALA A 154 6.71 -75.31 42.08
N ILE A 155 7.52 -75.65 41.07
CA ILE A 155 7.84 -77.05 40.71
C ILE A 155 8.57 -77.75 41.86
N GLU A 156 9.61 -77.13 42.42
CA GLU A 156 10.39 -77.74 43.49
C GLU A 156 9.59 -77.84 44.81
N ALA A 157 8.72 -76.86 45.07
CA ALA A 157 7.78 -76.91 46.20
C ALA A 157 6.75 -78.04 46.05
N ALA A 158 6.25 -78.29 44.84
CA ALA A 158 5.38 -79.45 44.57
C ALA A 158 6.13 -80.78 44.75
N ARG A 159 7.42 -80.81 44.42
CA ARG A 159 8.30 -81.98 44.57
C ARG A 159 8.58 -82.32 46.04
N ALA A 160 8.60 -81.33 46.92
CA ALA A 160 8.80 -81.50 48.36
C ALA A 160 7.54 -82.00 49.13
N GLY A 161 6.40 -82.20 48.44
CA GLY A 161 5.18 -82.74 49.04
C GLY A 161 4.57 -81.83 50.12
N GLU A 162 4.16 -82.39 51.26
CA GLU A 162 3.51 -81.60 52.34
C GLU A 162 4.40 -80.51 52.93
N SER A 163 5.71 -80.75 53.03
CA SER A 163 6.69 -79.77 53.54
C SER A 163 6.84 -78.54 52.65
N GLY A 164 6.44 -78.63 51.37
CA GLY A 164 6.55 -77.55 50.38
C GLY A 164 5.28 -76.71 50.20
N ARG A 165 4.15 -77.04 50.85
CA ARG A 165 2.86 -76.35 50.62
C ARG A 165 2.93 -74.84 50.84
N GLY A 166 3.60 -74.39 51.90
CA GLY A 166 3.75 -72.95 52.18
C GLY A 166 4.58 -72.22 51.11
N PHE A 167 5.67 -72.85 50.65
CA PHE A 167 6.52 -72.30 49.58
C PHE A 167 5.82 -72.29 48.22
N SER A 168 4.97 -73.28 47.93
CA SER A 168 4.20 -73.35 46.68
C SER A 168 3.23 -72.17 46.55
N VAL A 169 2.56 -71.77 47.64
CA VAL A 169 1.66 -70.61 47.66
C VAL A 169 2.42 -69.32 47.41
N VAL A 170 3.59 -69.14 48.05
CA VAL A 170 4.43 -67.95 47.84
C VAL A 170 4.95 -67.90 46.41
N ALA A 171 5.41 -69.03 45.85
CA ALA A 171 5.90 -69.10 44.49
C ALA A 171 4.82 -68.73 43.46
N GLU A 172 3.57 -69.17 43.65
CA GLU A 172 2.47 -68.81 42.76
C GLU A 172 2.10 -67.31 42.86
N GLU A 173 2.15 -66.72 44.07
CA GLU A 173 1.91 -65.28 44.23
C GLU A 173 3.02 -64.44 43.58
N VAL A 174 4.29 -64.85 43.73
CA VAL A 174 5.42 -64.20 43.04
C VAL A 174 5.28 -64.33 41.52
N ARG A 175 4.86 -65.49 41.01
CA ARG A 175 4.59 -65.72 39.59
C ARG A 175 3.52 -64.77 39.06
N LYS A 176 2.42 -64.63 39.81
CA LYS A 176 1.32 -63.72 39.48
C LYS A 176 1.77 -62.26 39.45
N LEU A 177 2.56 -61.82 40.44
CA LEU A 177 3.13 -60.47 40.47
C LEU A 177 4.08 -60.22 39.29
N ALA A 178 4.88 -61.22 38.91
CA ALA A 178 5.77 -61.11 37.76
C ALA A 178 5.00 -60.92 36.44
N VAL A 179 3.93 -61.70 36.21
CA VAL A 179 3.04 -61.54 35.04
C VAL A 179 2.37 -60.17 35.04
N GLN A 180 1.81 -59.74 36.18
CA GLN A 180 1.20 -58.42 36.31
C GLN A 180 2.20 -57.27 36.05
N SER A 181 3.46 -57.43 36.47
CA SER A 181 4.51 -56.45 36.21
C SER A 181 4.86 -56.38 34.72
N ALA A 182 4.93 -57.51 34.01
CA ALA A 182 5.17 -57.55 32.58
C ALA A 182 4.02 -56.92 31.78
N ASP A 183 2.78 -57.20 32.17
CA ASP A 183 1.59 -56.62 31.53
C ASP A 183 1.56 -55.10 31.74
N SER A 184 1.86 -54.63 32.95
CA SER A 184 1.96 -53.19 33.25
C SER A 184 3.07 -52.52 32.43
N ALA A 185 4.24 -53.16 32.31
CA ALA A 185 5.35 -52.63 31.52
C ALA A 185 4.99 -52.51 30.04
N LYS A 186 4.25 -53.48 29.47
CA LYS A 186 3.73 -53.40 28.09
C LYS A 186 2.71 -52.28 27.90
N GLU A 187 1.83 -52.04 28.87
CA GLU A 187 0.89 -50.90 28.79
C GLU A 187 1.64 -49.56 28.79
N ILE A 188 2.66 -49.41 29.64
CA ILE A 188 3.50 -48.20 29.65
C ILE A 188 4.27 -48.08 28.32
N GLU A 189 4.79 -49.18 27.77
CA GLU A 189 5.48 -49.16 26.47
C GLU A 189 4.59 -48.64 25.36
N LYS A 190 3.33 -49.08 25.32
CA LYS A 190 2.34 -48.57 24.35
C LYS A 190 2.13 -47.06 24.49
N LEU A 191 1.97 -46.56 25.72
CA LEU A 191 1.81 -45.12 25.98
C LEU A 191 3.04 -44.32 25.52
N ILE A 192 4.25 -44.85 25.74
CA ILE A 192 5.49 -44.22 25.29
C ILE A 192 5.60 -44.20 23.76
N GLN A 193 5.16 -45.27 23.08
CA GLN A 193 5.10 -45.29 21.62
C GLN A 193 4.14 -44.24 21.06
N GLU A 194 2.97 -44.06 21.69
CA GLU A 194 2.02 -42.99 21.34
C GLU A 194 2.65 -41.60 21.51
N ILE A 195 3.37 -41.36 22.62
CA ILE A 195 4.10 -40.11 22.85
C ILE A 195 5.16 -39.86 21.77
N VAL A 196 5.92 -40.88 21.36
CA VAL A 196 6.94 -40.74 20.29
C VAL A 196 6.30 -40.35 18.96
N LEU A 197 5.13 -40.90 18.63
CA LEU A 197 4.38 -40.52 17.43
C LEU A 197 3.89 -39.07 17.50
N GLU A 198 3.42 -38.62 18.66
CA GLU A 198 3.00 -37.23 18.86
C GLU A 198 4.18 -36.23 18.77
N ILE A 199 5.36 -36.61 19.27
CA ILE A 199 6.59 -35.83 19.11
C ILE A 199 6.95 -35.69 17.64
N ALA A 200 6.94 -36.79 16.88
CA ALA A 200 7.23 -36.76 15.44
C ALA A 200 6.26 -35.85 14.67
N LYS A 201 4.97 -35.93 14.99
CA LYS A 201 3.95 -35.04 14.43
C LYS A 201 4.21 -33.56 14.77
N SER A 202 4.61 -33.28 16.00
CA SER A 202 4.95 -31.92 16.45
C SER A 202 6.17 -31.35 15.70
N GLN A 203 7.20 -32.18 15.44
CA GLN A 203 8.35 -31.77 14.64
C GLN A 203 7.96 -31.38 13.20
N ASP A 204 7.04 -32.13 12.57
CA ASP A 204 6.56 -31.78 11.23
C ASP A 204 5.74 -30.49 11.22
N MET A 205 4.96 -30.22 12.28
CA MET A 205 4.29 -28.94 12.46
C MET A 205 5.28 -27.79 12.58
N PHE A 206 6.36 -27.94 13.35
CA PHE A 206 7.38 -26.89 13.48
C PHE A 206 8.08 -26.57 12.17
N LYS A 207 8.39 -27.58 11.34
CA LYS A 207 8.90 -27.34 9.97
C LYS A 207 7.95 -26.51 9.12
N ALA A 208 6.64 -26.75 9.24
CA ALA A 208 5.63 -25.98 8.52
C ALA A 208 5.61 -24.53 9.02
N VAL A 209 5.58 -24.31 10.34
CA VAL A 209 5.63 -22.97 10.95
C VAL A 209 6.91 -22.22 10.54
N ASN A 210 8.06 -22.88 10.55
CA ASN A 210 9.32 -22.30 10.11
C ASN A 210 9.26 -21.80 8.65
N ARG A 211 8.59 -22.51 7.75
CA ARG A 211 8.38 -22.05 6.37
C ARG A 211 7.50 -20.80 6.31
N GLU A 212 6.40 -20.78 7.06
CA GLU A 212 5.48 -19.64 7.12
C GLU A 212 6.15 -18.40 7.71
N VAL A 213 6.95 -18.56 8.77
CA VAL A 213 7.71 -17.45 9.38
C VAL A 213 8.75 -16.90 8.40
N ASN A 214 9.49 -17.76 7.69
CA ASN A 214 10.45 -17.31 6.68
C ASN A 214 9.76 -16.60 5.49
N ALA A 215 8.60 -17.10 5.05
CA ALA A 215 7.81 -16.42 4.03
C ALA A 215 7.32 -15.04 4.52
N GLY A 216 6.82 -14.97 5.76
CA GLY A 216 6.41 -13.73 6.41
C GLY A 216 7.55 -12.72 6.52
N LEU A 217 8.75 -13.15 6.93
CA LEU A 217 9.94 -12.31 6.96
C LEU A 217 10.29 -11.77 5.56
N GLY A 218 10.25 -12.62 4.53
CA GLY A 218 10.45 -12.21 3.14
C GLY A 218 9.45 -11.13 2.69
N MET A 219 8.17 -11.29 3.02
CA MET A 219 7.13 -10.29 2.72
C MET A 219 7.37 -8.97 3.47
N THR A 220 7.78 -9.03 4.74
CA THR A 220 8.07 -7.80 5.51
C THR A 220 9.29 -7.05 4.97
N GLU A 221 10.33 -7.76 4.51
CA GLU A 221 11.50 -7.13 3.87
C GLU A 221 11.17 -6.52 2.50
N GLU A 222 10.31 -7.18 1.71
CA GLU A 222 9.82 -6.61 0.47
C GLU A 222 8.99 -5.34 0.72
N ALA A 223 8.08 -5.38 1.70
CA ALA A 223 7.30 -4.22 2.10
C ALA A 223 8.20 -3.07 2.58
N LYS A 224 9.22 -3.37 3.39
CA LYS A 224 10.22 -2.41 3.86
C LYS A 224 11.00 -1.76 2.72
N ARG A 225 11.39 -2.52 1.67
CA ARG A 225 12.06 -1.96 0.49
C ARG A 225 11.18 -1.04 -0.35
N LYS A 226 9.87 -1.29 -0.39
CA LYS A 226 8.90 -0.48 -1.14
C LYS A 226 8.51 0.79 -0.40
N LEU A 227 8.70 0.82 0.92
CA LEU A 227 8.56 2.04 1.71
C LEU A 227 9.77 2.97 1.43
N PRO A 228 9.54 4.28 1.29
CA PRO A 228 10.63 5.23 1.09
C PRO A 228 11.61 5.13 2.27
N ALA A 229 12.87 4.78 1.97
CA ALA A 229 13.90 4.46 2.96
C ALA A 229 14.31 5.65 3.84
N HIS A 230 13.94 6.87 3.47
CA HIS A 230 14.20 8.09 4.23
C HIS A 230 13.13 9.13 3.86
N LEU A 231 12.23 9.41 4.80
CA LEU A 231 11.51 10.68 4.93
C LEU A 231 11.64 11.12 6.37
#